data_AF-A0A2L0EJ72-F1
#
_entry.id   AF-A0A2L0EJ72-F1
#
_cell.length_a   1.000
_cell.length_b   1.000
_cell.length_c   1.000
_cell.angle_alpha   90.00
_cell.angle_beta   90.00
_cell.angle_gamma   90.00
#
_symmetry.space_group_name_H-M   'P 1'
#
loop_
_entity.id
_entity.type
_entity.pdbx_description
1 polymer ?
#
loop_
_entity_poly.entity_id
_entity_poly.type
_entity_poly.pdbx_seq_one_letter_code
_entity_poly.pdbx_strand_id
1 'polypeptide(L)'
;MRLWIDTNAARSPRALRDLCRLARSKCVEVVVHAQVYLERRRQQRVELGDQFLETVFDDFLKQHRIKVVDIHLDQPTAARWADGLCQRYPSDAAWELAKHLTLGGELRTDFKVLPGKMPMTTDWLIALAVEDDAASRILTHDDGEEWRRLRDAEPRRVLRWDEAVTWLGELPAREPPTDPGV
;
A
#
# COMPACT_ATOMS: atom_id res chain seq x y z
N MET A 1 -2.76 -7.82 12.10
CA MET A 1 -3.29 -6.51 11.68
C MET A 1 -2.14 -5.66 11.18
N ARG A 2 -2.23 -5.21 9.93
CA ARG A 2 -1.21 -4.35 9.32
C ARG A 2 -1.81 -3.04 8.85
N LEU A 3 -0.99 -1.99 8.89
CA LEU A 3 -1.22 -0.76 8.16
C LEU A 3 -0.23 -0.74 6.99
N TRP A 4 -0.75 -0.94 5.80
CA TRP A 4 -0.01 -0.81 4.56
C TRP A 4 0.12 0.67 4.22
N ILE A 5 1.29 1.09 3.77
CA ILE A 5 1.55 2.47 3.35
C ILE A 5 1.84 2.50 1.86
N ASP A 6 1.04 3.27 1.14
CA ASP A 6 1.32 3.68 -0.22
C ASP A 6 2.20 4.94 -0.22
N THR A 7 3.07 5.07 -1.22
CA THR A 7 4.08 6.14 -1.29
C THR A 7 3.51 7.52 -1.48
N ASN A 8 2.33 7.65 -2.11
CA ASN A 8 1.65 8.93 -2.26
C ASN A 8 1.09 9.49 -0.93
N ALA A 9 1.06 8.68 0.14
CA ALA A 9 0.58 9.10 1.45
C ALA A 9 1.70 9.52 2.41
N ALA A 10 2.96 9.22 2.09
CA ALA A 10 4.11 9.55 2.93
C ALA A 10 4.49 11.04 2.81
N ARG A 11 3.80 11.91 3.56
CA ARG A 11 3.94 13.38 3.48
C ARG A 11 5.27 13.93 4.01
N SER A 12 5.85 13.32 5.04
CA SER A 12 7.16 13.70 5.59
C SER A 12 7.73 12.63 6.53
N PRO A 13 9.05 12.57 6.74
CA PRO A 13 9.67 11.66 7.71
C PRO A 13 9.14 11.83 9.14
N ARG A 14 8.86 13.08 9.54
CA ARG A 14 8.32 13.41 10.86
C ARG A 14 6.92 12.83 11.06
N ALA A 15 6.03 13.05 10.09
CA ALA A 15 4.66 12.54 10.15
C ALA A 15 4.65 11.00 10.16
N LEU A 16 5.48 10.38 9.32
CA LEU A 16 5.60 8.93 9.25
C LEU A 16 6.16 8.32 10.55
N ARG A 17 7.14 8.98 11.19
CA ARG A 17 7.61 8.60 12.53
C ARG A 17 6.48 8.61 13.56
N ASP A 18 5.68 9.67 13.58
CA ASP A 18 4.63 9.85 14.58
C ASP A 18 3.49 8.82 14.35
N LEU A 19 3.14 8.55 13.09
CA LEU A 19 2.26 7.45 12.69
C LEU A 19 2.79 6.08 13.16
N CYS A 20 4.08 5.78 12.92
CA CYS A 20 4.68 4.52 13.34
C CYS A 20 4.70 4.37 14.87
N ARG A 21 4.93 5.46 15.61
CA ARG A 21 4.86 5.46 17.08
C ARG A 21 3.46 5.09 17.55
N LEU A 22 2.43 5.70 16.95
CA LEU A 22 1.04 5.43 17.26
C LEU A 22 0.66 3.98 16.89
N ALA A 23 1.01 3.51 15.70
CA ALA A 23 0.74 2.13 15.28
C ALA A 23 1.35 1.11 16.25
N ARG A 24 2.59 1.35 16.71
CA ARG A 24 3.25 0.47 17.68
C ARG A 24 2.57 0.42 19.04
N SER A 25 2.07 1.54 19.57
CA SER A 25 1.33 1.53 20.85
C SER A 25 -0.02 0.80 20.77
N LYS A 26 -0.44 0.44 19.55
CA LYS A 26 -1.67 -0.30 19.24
C LYS A 26 -1.38 -1.71 18.70
N CYS A 27 -0.12 -2.16 18.74
CA CYS A 27 0.34 -3.42 18.16
C CYS A 27 -0.03 -3.61 16.67
N VAL A 28 -0.03 -2.52 15.90
CA VAL A 28 -0.23 -2.54 14.45
C VAL A 28 1.12 -2.56 13.75
N GLU A 29 1.32 -3.54 12.89
CA GLU A 29 2.52 -3.63 12.07
C GLU A 29 2.40 -2.68 10.87
N VAL A 30 3.36 -1.78 10.71
CA VAL A 30 3.42 -0.88 9.56
C VAL A 30 4.25 -1.54 8.47
N VAL A 31 3.68 -1.65 7.27
CA VAL A 31 4.32 -2.33 6.14
C VAL A 31 4.27 -1.50 4.87
N VAL A 32 5.23 -1.75 3.98
CA VAL A 32 5.27 -1.23 2.62
C VAL A 32 5.56 -2.38 1.66
N HIS A 33 4.93 -2.38 0.50
CA HIS A 33 5.22 -3.40 -0.51
C HIS A 33 6.62 -3.22 -1.11
N ALA A 34 7.28 -4.33 -1.51
CA ALA A 34 8.65 -4.31 -2.04
C ALA A 34 8.80 -3.45 -3.30
N GLN A 35 7.81 -3.47 -4.20
CA GLN A 35 7.83 -2.61 -5.40
C GLN A 35 7.67 -1.12 -5.05
N VAL A 36 6.85 -0.82 -4.05
CA VAL A 36 6.65 0.55 -3.54
C VAL A 36 7.95 1.08 -2.90
N TYR A 37 8.64 0.24 -2.12
CA TYR A 37 9.99 0.54 -1.62
C TYR A 37 10.99 0.80 -2.76
N LEU A 38 11.02 -0.07 -3.77
CA LEU A 38 11.91 0.05 -4.93
C LEU A 38 11.70 1.38 -5.66
N GLU A 39 10.46 1.71 -5.97
CA GLU A 39 10.11 2.94 -6.68
C GLU A 39 10.48 4.17 -5.87
N ARG A 40 10.16 4.20 -4.58
CA ARG A 40 10.48 5.36 -3.73
C ARG A 40 11.97 5.55 -3.54
N ARG A 41 12.72 4.46 -3.33
CA ARG A 41 14.19 4.51 -3.21
C ARG A 41 14.81 5.07 -4.50
N ARG A 42 14.32 4.64 -5.66
CA ARG A 42 14.75 5.16 -6.97
C ARG A 42 14.40 6.63 -7.14
N GLN A 43 13.16 7.03 -6.82
CA GLN A 43 12.70 8.42 -6.90
C GLN A 43 13.56 9.33 -6.01
N GLN A 44 13.77 8.97 -4.74
CA GLN A 44 14.60 9.77 -3.84
C GLN A 44 16.06 9.89 -4.30
N ARG A 45 16.63 8.82 -4.87
CA ARG A 45 17.97 8.90 -5.46
C ARG A 45 18.04 9.91 -6.60
N VAL A 46 17.00 10.02 -7.42
CA VAL A 46 16.92 11.03 -8.48
C VAL A 46 16.69 12.43 -7.89
N GLU A 47 15.79 12.57 -6.91
CA GLU A 47 15.45 13.85 -6.27
C GLU A 47 16.66 14.48 -5.54
N LEU A 48 17.45 13.66 -4.84
CA LEU A 48 18.56 14.12 -3.99
C LEU A 48 19.93 14.06 -4.68
N GLY A 49 20.07 13.33 -5.80
CA GLY A 49 21.33 13.17 -6.52
C GLY A 49 22.46 12.68 -5.59
N ASP A 50 23.57 13.41 -5.58
CA ASP A 50 24.76 13.09 -4.76
C ASP A 50 24.51 13.16 -3.25
N GLN A 51 23.43 13.82 -2.81
CA GLN A 51 23.05 13.88 -1.39
C GLN A 51 22.28 12.64 -0.94
N PHE A 52 21.90 11.74 -1.86
CA PHE A 52 21.21 10.52 -1.51
C PHE A 52 22.15 9.56 -0.77
N LEU A 53 21.80 9.24 0.47
CA LEU A 53 22.47 8.22 1.26
C LEU A 53 21.52 7.04 1.47
N GLU A 54 21.85 5.89 0.89
CA GLU A 54 21.04 4.68 1.02
C GLU A 54 20.88 4.22 2.47
N THR A 55 21.94 4.37 3.27
CA THR A 55 21.92 4.05 4.71
C THR A 55 20.89 4.89 5.44
N VAL A 56 20.77 6.19 5.14
CA VAL A 56 19.77 7.07 5.78
C VAL A 56 18.35 6.62 5.43
N PHE A 57 18.10 6.24 4.17
CA PHE A 57 16.79 5.74 3.75
C PHE A 57 16.45 4.40 4.40
N ASP A 58 17.37 3.44 4.33
CA ASP A 58 17.16 2.09 4.83
C ASP A 58 17.11 2.07 6.37
N ASP A 59 17.91 2.88 7.05
CA ASP A 59 17.90 2.97 8.50
C ASP A 59 16.66 3.70 9.03
N PHE A 60 16.07 4.63 8.27
CA PHE A 60 14.78 5.22 8.64
C PHE A 60 13.69 4.13 8.75
N LEU A 61 13.60 3.23 7.77
CA LEU A 61 12.64 2.12 7.80
C LEU A 61 12.89 1.20 9.00
N LYS A 62 14.16 0.85 9.27
CA LYS A 62 14.56 0.03 10.42
C LYS A 62 14.21 0.70 11.76
N GLN A 63 14.60 1.96 11.95
CA GLN A 63 14.34 2.73 13.19
C GLN A 63 12.86 2.84 13.51
N HIS A 64 12.02 2.91 12.47
CA HIS A 64 10.58 3.00 12.63
C HIS A 64 9.86 1.65 12.58
N ARG A 65 10.59 0.54 12.41
CA ARG A 65 10.07 -0.83 12.29
C ARG A 65 9.05 -0.96 11.15
N ILE A 66 9.26 -0.22 10.05
CA ILE A 66 8.48 -0.36 8.83
C ILE A 66 9.03 -1.58 8.09
N LYS A 67 8.21 -2.60 7.90
CA LYS A 67 8.63 -3.80 7.19
C LYS A 67 8.38 -3.68 5.70
N VAL A 68 9.39 -4.02 4.91
CA VAL A 68 9.21 -4.26 3.48
C VAL A 68 8.68 -5.68 3.32
N VAL A 69 7.51 -5.82 2.72
CA VAL A 69 6.85 -7.11 2.50
C VAL A 69 6.63 -7.35 1.01
N ASP A 70 6.56 -8.61 0.63
CA ASP A 70 6.21 -9.03 -0.72
C ASP A 70 4.84 -9.73 -0.72
N ILE A 71 4.21 -9.82 -1.90
CA ILE A 71 2.97 -10.55 -2.10
C ILE A 71 3.31 -11.92 -2.70
N HIS A 72 3.04 -12.97 -1.94
CA HIS A 72 3.18 -14.33 -2.45
C HIS A 72 1.97 -14.70 -3.30
N LEU A 73 2.16 -14.82 -4.62
CA LEU A 73 1.12 -15.17 -5.57
C LEU A 73 1.29 -16.61 -6.05
N ASP A 74 0.76 -17.57 -5.28
CA ASP A 74 0.64 -18.96 -5.69
C ASP A 74 -0.62 -19.19 -6.55
N GLN A 75 -0.69 -20.35 -7.19
CA GLN A 75 -1.84 -20.69 -8.06
C GLN A 75 -3.19 -20.63 -7.31
N PRO A 76 -3.34 -21.17 -6.08
CA PRO A 76 -4.60 -21.04 -5.33
C PRO A 76 -5.01 -19.60 -5.05
N THR A 77 -4.07 -18.74 -4.67
CA THR A 77 -4.34 -17.31 -4.43
C THR A 77 -4.70 -16.60 -5.71
N ALA A 78 -3.94 -16.84 -6.79
CA ALA A 78 -4.22 -16.26 -8.10
C ALA A 78 -5.61 -16.65 -8.63
N ALA A 79 -6.01 -17.92 -8.48
CA ALA A 79 -7.34 -18.39 -8.89
C ALA A 79 -8.45 -17.70 -8.11
N ARG A 80 -8.34 -17.64 -6.77
CA ARG A 80 -9.31 -16.95 -5.91
C ARG A 80 -9.47 -15.47 -6.28
N TRP A 81 -8.35 -14.78 -6.51
CA TRP A 81 -8.37 -13.37 -6.90
C TRP A 81 -8.94 -13.16 -8.30
N ALA A 82 -8.63 -14.05 -9.24
CA ALA A 82 -9.21 -14.02 -10.58
C ALA A 82 -10.73 -14.17 -10.53
N ASP A 83 -11.24 -15.16 -9.79
CA ASP A 83 -12.69 -15.35 -9.61
C ASP A 83 -13.35 -14.10 -8.99
N GLY A 84 -12.72 -13.51 -7.96
CA GLY A 84 -13.19 -12.28 -7.34
C GLY A 84 -13.16 -11.05 -8.26
N LEU A 85 -12.19 -10.98 -9.18
CA LEU A 85 -12.13 -9.95 -10.22
C LEU A 85 -13.19 -10.18 -11.30
N CYS A 86 -13.41 -11.40 -11.76
CA CYS A 86 -14.48 -11.72 -12.72
C CYS A 86 -15.87 -11.42 -12.17
N GLN A 87 -16.11 -11.65 -10.88
CA GLN A 87 -17.37 -11.25 -10.24
C GLN A 87 -17.56 -9.73 -10.22
N ARG A 88 -16.48 -8.96 -10.03
CA ARG A 88 -16.51 -7.49 -10.03
C ARG A 88 -16.63 -6.88 -11.42
N TYR A 89 -15.90 -7.46 -12.38
CA TYR A 89 -15.78 -7.01 -13.76
C TYR A 89 -16.14 -8.18 -14.67
N PRO A 90 -17.44 -8.40 -14.96
CA PRO A 90 -17.93 -9.62 -15.62
C PRO A 90 -17.60 -9.70 -17.12
N SER A 91 -16.90 -8.72 -17.67
CA SER A 91 -16.47 -8.70 -19.07
C SER A 91 -15.08 -8.10 -19.22
N ASP A 92 -14.36 -8.52 -20.26
CA ASP A 92 -13.04 -7.96 -20.60
C ASP A 92 -13.10 -6.43 -20.78
N ALA A 93 -14.18 -5.92 -21.39
CA ALA A 93 -14.38 -4.49 -21.56
C ALA A 93 -14.49 -3.74 -20.21
N ALA A 94 -15.21 -4.32 -19.24
CA ALA A 94 -15.31 -3.75 -17.89
C ALA A 94 -13.96 -3.79 -17.16
N TRP A 95 -13.20 -4.87 -17.34
CA TRP A 95 -11.88 -5.02 -16.72
C TRP A 95 -10.83 -4.08 -17.33
N GLU A 96 -10.79 -3.94 -18.65
CA GLU A 96 -9.92 -2.98 -19.33
C GLU A 96 -10.24 -1.54 -18.93
N LEU A 97 -11.53 -1.20 -18.81
CA LEU A 97 -11.94 0.11 -18.33
C LEU A 97 -11.46 0.35 -16.89
N ALA A 98 -11.61 -0.63 -16.00
CA ALA A 98 -11.15 -0.52 -14.62
C ALA A 98 -9.64 -0.26 -14.53
N LYS A 99 -8.82 -1.04 -15.26
CA LYS A 99 -7.36 -0.84 -15.33
C LYS A 99 -6.99 0.51 -15.94
N HIS A 100 -7.75 0.99 -16.92
CA HIS A 100 -7.51 2.28 -17.54
C HIS A 100 -7.74 3.43 -16.56
N LEU A 101 -8.81 3.36 -15.75
CA LEU A 101 -9.12 4.37 -14.74
C LEU A 101 -8.06 4.45 -13.63
N THR A 102 -7.41 3.33 -13.29
CA THR A 102 -6.29 3.29 -12.33
C THR A 102 -5.06 4.08 -12.79
N LEU A 103 -4.78 4.14 -14.10
CA LEU A 103 -3.49 4.67 -14.55
C LEU A 103 -3.33 6.19 -14.43
N GLY A 104 -4.42 6.93 -14.19
CA GLY A 104 -4.49 8.24 -13.51
C GLY A 104 -3.56 9.39 -13.94
N GLY A 105 -2.65 9.17 -14.87
CA GLY A 105 -1.55 10.06 -15.20
C GLY A 105 -1.34 10.11 -16.70
N GLU A 106 -1.00 11.30 -17.18
CA GLU A 106 -0.41 11.45 -18.50
C GLU A 106 0.94 10.74 -18.47
N LEU A 107 0.93 9.46 -18.87
CA LEU A 107 2.10 8.84 -19.46
C LEU A 107 2.65 9.87 -20.46
N ARG A 108 3.95 10.21 -20.36
CA ARG A 108 4.61 11.15 -21.30
C ARG A 108 4.04 10.92 -22.69
N THR A 109 3.74 11.96 -23.45
CA THR A 109 2.99 11.91 -24.72
C THR A 109 3.41 10.80 -25.71
N ASP A 110 4.64 10.31 -25.59
CA ASP A 110 5.24 9.24 -26.41
C ASP A 110 5.02 7.81 -25.87
N PHE A 111 4.59 7.64 -24.61
CA PHE A 111 4.33 6.35 -23.98
C PHE A 111 2.85 6.00 -24.13
N LYS A 112 2.56 5.16 -25.14
CA LYS A 112 1.22 4.64 -25.41
C LYS A 112 1.14 3.20 -24.93
N VAL A 113 0.26 2.92 -23.97
CA VAL A 113 -0.16 1.53 -23.71
C VAL A 113 -1.20 1.15 -24.76
N LEU A 114 -0.95 0.08 -25.50
CA LEU A 114 -1.90 -0.42 -26.49
C LEU A 114 -3.18 -0.93 -25.80
N PRO A 115 -4.39 -0.67 -26.33
CA PRO A 115 -5.62 -1.27 -25.85
C PRO A 115 -5.52 -2.80 -25.76
N GLY A 116 -6.02 -3.41 -24.69
CA GLY A 116 -5.94 -4.86 -24.45
C GLY A 116 -4.57 -5.37 -23.99
N LYS A 117 -3.59 -4.48 -23.79
CA LYS A 117 -2.28 -4.81 -23.19
C LYS A 117 -2.07 -4.13 -21.84
N MET A 118 -3.14 -3.65 -21.21
CA MET A 118 -3.02 -2.92 -19.96
C MET A 118 -2.60 -3.88 -18.84
N PRO A 119 -1.41 -3.72 -18.24
CA PRO A 119 -1.01 -4.57 -17.14
C PRO A 119 -1.81 -4.24 -15.88
N MET A 120 -1.93 -5.21 -15.00
CA MET A 120 -2.34 -4.97 -13.62
C MET A 120 -1.22 -4.20 -12.91
N THR A 121 -1.55 -3.14 -12.17
CA THR A 121 -0.57 -2.35 -11.42
C THR A 121 -0.21 -3.05 -10.09
N THR A 122 0.88 -2.61 -9.47
CA THR A 122 1.23 -2.98 -8.10
C THR A 122 0.08 -2.70 -7.12
N ASP A 123 -0.64 -1.60 -7.32
CA ASP A 123 -1.74 -1.18 -6.46
C ASP A 123 -2.91 -2.16 -6.47
N TRP A 124 -3.22 -2.74 -7.63
CA TRP A 124 -4.18 -3.84 -7.73
C TRP A 124 -3.75 -5.06 -6.91
N LEU A 125 -2.47 -5.44 -6.95
CA LEU A 125 -1.96 -6.56 -6.17
C LEU A 125 -2.03 -6.25 -4.66
N ILE A 126 -1.66 -5.04 -4.26
CA ILE A 126 -1.76 -4.59 -2.86
C ILE A 126 -3.22 -4.58 -2.41
N ALA A 127 -4.14 -4.06 -3.22
CA ALA A 127 -5.56 -4.04 -2.91
C ALA A 127 -6.08 -5.46 -2.65
N LEU A 128 -5.77 -6.42 -3.54
CA LEU A 128 -6.15 -7.82 -3.38
C LEU A 128 -5.54 -8.47 -2.13
N ALA A 129 -4.25 -8.22 -1.86
CA ALA A 129 -3.58 -8.73 -0.67
C ALA A 129 -4.17 -8.17 0.63
N VAL A 130 -4.54 -6.88 0.63
CA VAL A 130 -5.23 -6.27 1.75
C VAL A 130 -6.64 -6.85 1.87
N GLU A 131 -7.40 -6.98 0.79
CA GLU A 131 -8.74 -7.57 0.79
C GLU A 131 -8.79 -8.91 1.53
N ASP A 132 -7.82 -9.81 1.26
CA ASP A 132 -7.71 -11.14 1.88
C ASP A 132 -7.44 -11.13 3.40
N ASP A 133 -6.80 -10.10 3.93
CA ASP A 133 -6.58 -9.94 5.38
C ASP A 133 -7.57 -8.91 5.94
N ALA A 134 -8.76 -9.35 6.35
CA ALA A 134 -9.83 -8.49 6.87
C ALA A 134 -9.42 -7.54 8.01
N ALA A 135 -8.34 -7.82 8.74
CA ALA A 135 -7.82 -6.93 9.79
C ALA A 135 -6.94 -5.80 9.24
N SER A 136 -6.38 -5.93 8.04
CA SER A 136 -5.43 -4.98 7.46
C SER A 136 -6.08 -3.78 6.80
N ARG A 137 -5.39 -2.64 6.83
CA ARG A 137 -5.84 -1.37 6.24
C ARG A 137 -4.73 -0.81 5.35
N ILE A 138 -5.11 -0.03 4.33
CA ILE A 138 -4.17 0.67 3.43
C ILE A 138 -4.32 2.17 3.64
N LEU A 139 -3.19 2.85 3.82
CA LEU A 139 -3.08 4.30 3.83
C LEU A 139 -2.64 4.76 2.44
N THR A 140 -3.55 5.42 1.71
CA THR A 140 -3.29 6.02 0.39
C THR A 140 -4.12 7.29 0.22
N HIS A 141 -3.66 8.22 -0.61
CA HIS A 141 -4.49 9.33 -1.11
C HIS A 141 -5.04 9.06 -2.51
N ASP A 142 -4.70 7.92 -3.11
CA ASP A 142 -5.22 7.53 -4.40
C ASP A 142 -6.72 7.23 -4.29
N ASP A 143 -7.46 7.74 -5.26
CA ASP A 143 -8.88 7.48 -5.41
C ASP A 143 -9.18 6.44 -6.51
N GLY A 144 -8.14 5.80 -7.07
CA GLY A 144 -8.19 4.78 -8.12
C GLY A 144 -9.15 3.61 -7.90
N GLU A 145 -9.55 2.98 -9.01
CA GLU A 145 -10.59 1.94 -9.07
C GLU A 145 -10.20 0.66 -8.30
N GLU A 146 -8.91 0.34 -8.23
CA GLU A 146 -8.35 -0.76 -7.46
C GLU A 146 -8.68 -0.68 -5.97
N TRP A 147 -8.84 0.53 -5.43
CA TRP A 147 -9.13 0.76 -4.02
C TRP A 147 -10.63 0.74 -3.71
N ARG A 148 -11.50 0.81 -4.73
CA ARG A 148 -12.96 1.02 -4.55
C ARG A 148 -13.58 0.01 -3.58
N ARG A 149 -13.30 -1.27 -3.76
CA ARG A 149 -13.87 -2.34 -2.91
C ARG A 149 -13.46 -2.22 -1.43
N LEU A 150 -12.22 -1.82 -1.17
CA LEU A 150 -11.73 -1.59 0.20
C LEU A 150 -12.28 -0.28 0.79
N ARG A 151 -12.55 0.72 -0.04
CA ARG A 151 -13.16 2.00 0.36
C ARG A 151 -14.63 1.85 0.75
N ASP A 152 -15.35 1.01 0.01
CA ASP A 152 -16.78 0.72 0.19
C ASP A 152 -17.06 -0.38 1.23
N ALA A 153 -16.03 -1.11 1.67
CA ALA A 153 -16.17 -2.11 2.72
C ALA A 153 -16.56 -1.48 4.06
N GLU A 154 -17.30 -2.21 4.89
CA GLU A 154 -17.62 -1.80 6.26
C GLU A 154 -17.06 -2.79 7.29
N PRO A 155 -16.16 -2.36 8.20
CA PRO A 155 -15.61 -1.01 8.31
C PRO A 155 -14.62 -0.66 7.18
N ARG A 156 -14.60 0.62 6.75
CA ARG A 156 -13.74 1.15 5.68
C ARG A 156 -12.28 0.70 5.82
N ARG A 157 -11.68 0.34 4.68
CA ARG A 157 -10.35 -0.31 4.65
C ARG A 157 -9.25 0.45 3.92
N VAL A 158 -9.63 1.33 3.00
CA VAL A 158 -8.76 2.37 2.45
C VAL A 158 -8.94 3.62 3.27
N LEU A 159 -7.86 4.14 3.85
CA LEU A 159 -7.88 5.27 4.76
C LEU A 159 -6.99 6.38 4.21
N ARG A 160 -7.49 7.61 4.25
CA ARG A 160 -6.67 8.83 4.15
C ARG A 160 -5.86 9.00 5.44
N TRP A 161 -4.92 9.95 5.42
CA TRP A 161 -3.98 10.15 6.53
C TRP A 161 -4.67 10.37 7.90
N ASP A 162 -5.62 11.29 7.94
CA ASP A 162 -6.42 11.62 9.12
C ASP A 162 -7.32 10.45 9.57
N GLU A 163 -7.92 9.74 8.62
CA GLU A 163 -8.69 8.52 8.89
C GLU A 163 -7.81 7.43 9.51
N ALA A 164 -6.59 7.22 8.99
CA ALA A 164 -5.65 6.25 9.54
C ALA A 164 -5.19 6.61 10.95
N VAL A 165 -4.91 7.89 11.22
CA VAL A 165 -4.57 8.37 12.56
C VAL A 165 -5.74 8.17 13.53
N THR A 166 -6.95 8.49 13.09
CA THR A 166 -8.18 8.33 13.89
C THR A 166 -8.42 6.86 14.23
N TRP A 167 -8.41 6.00 13.20
CA TRP A 167 -8.55 4.55 13.35
C TRP A 167 -7.52 3.99 14.33
N LEU A 168 -6.24 4.34 14.19
CA LEU A 168 -5.21 3.91 15.14
C LEU A 168 -5.48 4.44 16.56
N GLY A 169 -5.96 5.68 16.68
CA GLY A 169 -6.30 6.31 17.97
C GLY A 169 -7.39 5.54 18.73
N GLU A 170 -8.41 5.07 18.02
CA GLU A 170 -9.57 4.36 18.55
C GLU A 170 -9.28 2.91 18.97
N LEU A 171 -8.22 2.29 18.43
CA LEU A 171 -7.82 0.96 18.85
C LEU A 171 -7.43 0.93 20.34
N PRO A 172 -7.68 -0.17 21.07
CA PRO A 172 -7.21 -0.29 22.45
C PRO A 172 -5.68 -0.21 22.49
N ALA A 173 -5.15 0.49 23.49
CA ALA A 173 -3.73 0.39 23.79
C ALA A 173 -3.41 -1.06 24.15
N ARG A 174 -2.34 -1.60 23.59
CA ARG A 174 -1.81 -2.91 23.99
C ARG A 174 -0.39 -2.68 24.45
N GLU A 175 -0.08 -3.16 25.64
CA GLU A 175 1.31 -3.16 26.10
C GLU A 175 2.15 -3.90 25.06
N PRO A 176 3.26 -3.31 24.58
CA PRO A 176 4.15 -4.04 23.71
C PRO A 176 4.60 -5.30 24.45
N PRO A 177 4.68 -6.47 23.79
CA PRO A 177 5.23 -7.65 24.44
C PRO A 177 6.59 -7.28 25.00
N THR A 178 6.77 -7.49 26.31
CA THR A 178 8.06 -7.41 26.98
C THR A 178 8.99 -8.37 26.24
N ASP A 179 10.05 -7.83 25.62
CA ASP A 179 11.08 -8.64 24.98
C ASP A 179 11.59 -9.67 26.02
N PRO A 180 11.41 -10.98 25.80
CA PRO A 180 12.02 -11.97 26.66
C PRO A 180 13.45 -12.18 26.16
N GLY A 181 14.41 -11.41 26.69
CA GLY A 181 15.82 -11.77 26.57
C GLY A 181 16.77 -10.60 26.32
N VAL A 182 17.24 -10.02 27.43
CA VAL A 182 18.68 -9.85 27.65
C VAL A 182 19.22 -11.15 28.22
#